data_AF-A0A382YPV7-F1
#
_entry.id   AF-A0A382YPV7-F1
#
_cell.length_a   1.000
_cell.length_b   1.000
_cell.length_c   1.000
_cell.angle_alpha   90.00
_cell.angle_beta   90.00
_cell.angle_gamma   90.00
#
_symmetry.space_group_name_H-M   'P 1'
#
loop_
_entity.id
_entity.type
_entity.pdbx_description
1 polymer ?
#
loop_
_entity_poly.entity_id
_entity_poly.type
_entity_poly.pdbx_seq_one_letter_code
_entity_poly.pdbx_strand_id
1 'polypeptide(L)'
;TTGRPGPVWLDIPLDIQSKLISPDECTSFKPEEQNRVEKDLLKKRVSKCITLLKKSERPVLISGYGIRLSNGENEFLQLIEKLGLPVISSWTSSDLISGSHELSIGRSGIFGDRAGNFTVQNSDLLLSVGSRLSVPQVGYNFPLFARAAKKIIVDIDSAELKKPSLKPDLAIQADAKEFMIELLVQLKEVKPFKIGSWLHRCQDWKQKYPVVLPKYKESKDSVNSFYFIQVLSEKLDEKAVIFTDMGTSFTCTMQTFKTKLG
;
A
#
# COMPACT_ATOMS: atom_id res chain seq x y z
N THR A 1 -2.82 20.22 -4.58
CA THR A 1 -2.06 19.98 -3.34
C THR A 1 -0.64 19.64 -3.70
N THR A 2 0.32 19.82 -2.79
CA THR A 2 1.74 19.60 -3.06
C THR A 2 2.34 18.71 -1.96
N GLY A 3 3.38 17.93 -2.26
CA GLY A 3 3.98 16.98 -1.31
C GLY A 3 2.97 15.94 -0.78
N ARG A 4 2.98 15.70 0.54
CA ARG A 4 2.04 14.81 1.23
C ARG A 4 0.74 15.57 1.56
N PRO A 5 -0.42 15.20 0.98
CA PRO A 5 -1.69 15.89 1.23
C PRO A 5 -2.14 15.81 2.70
N GLY A 6 -2.78 16.86 3.18
CA GLY A 6 -3.35 16.96 4.52
C GLY A 6 -4.32 18.14 4.65
N PRO A 7 -5.08 18.22 5.75
CA PRO A 7 -6.01 19.32 5.99
C PRO A 7 -5.27 20.63 6.27
N VAL A 8 -5.89 21.75 5.89
CA VAL A 8 -5.45 23.11 6.24
C VAL A 8 -6.57 23.78 7.03
N TRP A 9 -6.24 24.35 8.17
CA TRP A 9 -7.17 25.12 9.01
C TRP A 9 -6.88 26.61 8.85
N LEU A 10 -7.90 27.38 8.45
CA LEU A 10 -7.83 28.83 8.37
C LEU A 10 -8.80 29.41 9.41
N ASP A 11 -8.28 30.23 10.30
CA ASP A 11 -9.08 31.02 11.22
C ASP A 11 -9.03 32.48 10.78
N ILE A 12 -10.20 33.07 10.51
CA ILE A 12 -10.31 34.40 9.93
C ILE A 12 -11.18 35.25 10.86
N PRO A 13 -10.62 36.22 11.58
CA PRO A 13 -11.37 37.10 12.47
C PRO A 13 -12.47 37.89 11.75
N LEU A 14 -13.59 38.15 12.44
CA LEU A 14 -14.75 38.84 11.85
C LEU A 14 -14.42 40.26 11.36
N ASP A 15 -13.54 40.97 12.06
CA ASP A 15 -13.10 42.30 11.65
C ASP A 15 -12.35 42.25 10.32
N ILE A 16 -11.51 41.23 10.11
CA ILE A 16 -10.82 41.00 8.83
C ILE A 16 -11.82 40.64 7.72
N GLN A 17 -12.80 39.78 8.00
CA GLN A 17 -13.85 39.42 7.03
C GLN A 17 -14.69 40.63 6.61
N SER A 18 -14.89 41.59 7.52
CA SER A 18 -15.71 42.78 7.29
C SER A 18 -14.98 43.92 6.54
N LYS A 19 -13.66 43.81 6.33
CA LYS A 19 -12.90 44.84 5.62
C LYS A 19 -13.28 44.89 4.15
N LEU A 20 -13.51 46.10 3.64
CA LEU A 20 -13.60 46.36 2.21
C LEU A 20 -12.20 46.23 1.60
N ILE A 21 -12.08 45.43 0.53
CA ILE A 21 -10.84 45.24 -0.22
C ILE A 21 -11.06 45.55 -1.69
N SER A 22 -10.03 46.02 -2.38
CA SER A 22 -9.94 46.07 -3.84
C SER A 22 -9.32 44.75 -4.32
N PRO A 23 -10.07 43.82 -4.95
CA PRO A 23 -9.51 42.54 -5.40
C PRO A 23 -8.34 42.70 -6.37
N ASP A 24 -8.37 43.75 -7.20
CA ASP A 24 -7.33 44.05 -8.19
C ASP A 24 -5.98 44.47 -7.56
N GLU A 25 -6.00 44.92 -6.30
CA GLU A 25 -4.81 45.28 -5.53
C GLU A 25 -4.23 44.09 -4.75
N CYS A 26 -4.96 42.97 -4.69
CA CYS A 26 -4.53 41.80 -3.95
C CYS A 26 -3.49 41.00 -4.74
N THR A 27 -2.40 40.61 -4.08
CA THR A 27 -1.40 39.74 -4.70
C THR A 27 -1.93 38.31 -4.80
N SER A 28 -2.03 37.79 -6.02
CA SER A 28 -2.39 36.39 -6.26
C SER A 28 -1.31 35.45 -5.72
N PHE A 29 -1.75 34.41 -5.00
CA PHE A 29 -0.87 33.31 -4.61
C PHE A 29 -0.31 32.61 -5.85
N LYS A 30 1.01 32.53 -5.95
CA LYS A 30 1.72 31.73 -6.95
C LYS A 30 2.38 30.57 -6.22
N PRO A 31 1.96 29.32 -6.47
CA PRO A 31 2.60 28.17 -5.84
C PRO A 31 4.06 28.08 -6.30
N GLU A 32 4.97 27.88 -5.36
CA GLU A 32 6.36 27.57 -5.67
C GLU A 32 6.44 26.22 -6.38
N GLU A 33 7.32 26.11 -7.39
CA GLU A 33 7.68 24.81 -7.94
C GLU A 33 8.37 24.00 -6.84
N GLN A 34 7.78 22.87 -6.46
CA GLN A 34 8.42 21.99 -5.50
C GLN A 34 9.72 21.43 -6.07
N ASN A 35 10.75 21.42 -5.23
CA ASN A 35 12.01 20.70 -5.45
C ASN A 35 11.70 19.20 -5.63
N ARG A 36 11.40 18.79 -6.86
CA ARG A 36 11.31 17.39 -7.23
C ARG A 36 12.67 16.76 -7.01
N VAL A 37 12.67 15.50 -6.58
CA VAL A 37 13.90 14.72 -6.42
C VAL A 37 14.68 14.78 -7.73
N GLU A 38 15.99 15.02 -7.65
CA GLU A 38 16.84 15.02 -8.83
C GLU A 38 16.64 13.72 -9.61
N LYS A 39 16.19 13.83 -10.87
CA LYS A 39 15.85 12.68 -11.71
C LYS A 39 16.97 11.64 -11.77
N ASP A 40 18.22 12.08 -11.77
CA ASP A 40 19.40 11.21 -11.80
C ASP A 40 19.59 10.44 -10.48
N LEU A 41 19.27 11.05 -9.34
CA LEU A 41 19.28 10.36 -8.06
C LEU A 41 18.18 9.28 -8.00
N LEU A 42 16.99 9.58 -8.49
CA LEU A 42 15.90 8.61 -8.59
C LEU A 42 16.30 7.42 -9.46
N LYS A 43 16.81 7.66 -10.68
CA LYS A 43 17.32 6.64 -11.59
C LYS A 43 18.32 5.69 -10.91
N LYS A 44 19.32 6.25 -10.22
CA LYS A 44 20.35 5.48 -9.48
C LYS A 44 19.73 4.63 -8.37
N ARG A 45 18.77 5.17 -7.61
CA ARG A 45 18.08 4.44 -6.54
C ARG A 45 17.20 3.31 -7.09
N VAL A 46 16.50 3.53 -8.21
CA VAL A 46 15.74 2.51 -8.93
C VAL A 46 16.65 1.38 -9.42
N SER A 47 17.81 1.70 -10.01
CA SER A 47 18.78 0.67 -10.44
C SER A 47 19.28 -0.17 -9.26
N LYS A 48 19.48 0.45 -8.10
CA LYS A 48 19.84 -0.23 -6.84
C LYS A 48 18.69 -1.12 -6.35
N CYS A 49 17.44 -0.67 -6.45
CA CYS A 49 16.24 -1.47 -6.15
C CYS A 49 16.16 -2.71 -7.04
N ILE A 50 16.34 -2.58 -8.36
CA ILE A 50 16.36 -3.70 -9.30
C ILE A 50 17.48 -4.69 -8.95
N THR A 51 18.66 -4.20 -8.56
CA THR A 51 19.78 -5.06 -8.16
C THR A 51 19.45 -5.89 -6.92
N LEU A 52 18.71 -5.32 -5.96
CA LEU A 52 18.24 -6.05 -4.78
C LEU A 52 17.16 -7.06 -5.15
N LEU A 53 16.18 -6.68 -6.01
CA LEU A 53 15.15 -7.58 -6.52
C LEU A 53 15.75 -8.79 -7.23
N LYS A 54 16.78 -8.60 -8.07
CA LYS A 54 17.45 -9.69 -8.79
C LYS A 54 18.17 -10.71 -7.87
N LYS A 55 18.56 -10.28 -6.67
CA LYS A 55 19.26 -11.10 -5.68
C LYS A 55 18.32 -11.78 -4.67
N SER A 56 17.05 -11.41 -4.69
CA SER A 56 16.05 -11.88 -3.74
C SER A 56 15.39 -13.14 -4.28
N GLU A 57 15.18 -14.12 -3.39
CA GLU A 57 14.47 -15.35 -3.68
C GLU A 57 13.01 -15.28 -3.21
N ARG A 58 12.74 -14.47 -2.18
CA ARG A 58 11.43 -14.30 -1.55
C ARG A 58 11.02 -12.83 -1.45
N PRO A 59 10.92 -12.09 -2.56
CA PRO A 59 10.50 -10.70 -2.55
C PRO A 59 9.01 -10.56 -2.26
N VAL A 60 8.61 -9.47 -1.61
CA VAL A 60 7.20 -9.08 -1.42
C VAL A 60 7.03 -7.59 -1.70
N LEU A 61 5.92 -7.22 -2.34
CA LEU A 61 5.51 -5.84 -2.53
C LEU A 61 4.41 -5.46 -1.53
N ILE A 62 4.58 -4.34 -0.81
CA ILE A 62 3.52 -3.71 -0.03
C ILE A 62 3.00 -2.50 -0.80
N SER A 63 1.73 -2.53 -1.20
CA SER A 63 1.06 -1.39 -1.83
C SER A 63 0.49 -0.47 -0.75
N GLY A 64 0.72 0.83 -0.88
CA GLY A 64 0.20 1.85 0.02
C GLY A 64 -0.70 2.85 -0.67
N TYR A 65 -1.43 3.64 0.12
CA TYR A 65 -2.35 4.66 -0.41
C TYR A 65 -1.65 5.79 -1.17
N GLY A 66 -0.35 5.99 -0.95
CA GLY A 66 0.46 6.93 -1.72
C GLY A 66 0.43 6.67 -3.23
N ILE A 67 0.16 5.43 -3.67
CA ILE A 67 -0.06 5.10 -5.08
C ILE A 67 -1.28 5.87 -5.63
N ARG A 68 -2.42 5.83 -4.92
CA ARG A 68 -3.63 6.56 -5.30
C ARG A 68 -3.44 8.07 -5.20
N LEU A 69 -2.77 8.55 -4.15
CA LEU A 69 -2.47 9.98 -4.02
C LEU A 69 -1.61 10.51 -5.18
N SER A 70 -0.79 9.66 -5.79
CA SER A 70 0.01 9.99 -6.97
C SER A 70 -0.71 9.80 -8.32
N ASN A 71 -1.95 9.30 -8.33
CA ASN A 71 -2.66 8.84 -9.53
C ASN A 71 -1.87 7.76 -10.31
N GLY A 72 -1.29 6.82 -9.56
CA GLY A 72 -0.38 5.79 -10.06
C GLY A 72 -1.00 4.39 -10.23
N GLU A 73 -2.33 4.26 -10.21
CA GLU A 73 -3.02 2.97 -10.23
C GLU A 73 -2.69 2.14 -11.47
N ASN A 74 -2.66 2.78 -12.65
CA ASN A 74 -2.32 2.11 -13.91
C ASN A 74 -0.88 1.60 -13.91
N GLU A 75 0.05 2.43 -13.43
CA GLU A 75 1.46 2.07 -13.32
C GLU A 75 1.68 0.95 -12.30
N PHE A 76 0.91 0.93 -11.22
CA PHE A 76 0.92 -0.13 -10.22
C PHE A 76 0.50 -1.47 -10.82
N LEU A 77 -0.61 -1.52 -11.57
CA LEU A 77 -1.07 -2.75 -12.23
C LEU A 77 -0.03 -3.27 -13.24
N GLN A 78 0.56 -2.39 -14.06
CA GLN A 78 1.64 -2.78 -14.97
C GLN A 78 2.87 -3.31 -14.22
N LEU A 79 3.19 -2.71 -13.08
CA LEU A 79 4.35 -3.08 -12.28
C LEU A 79 4.20 -4.46 -11.65
N ILE A 80 3.04 -4.77 -11.07
CA ILE A 80 2.83 -6.09 -10.46
C ILE A 80 2.90 -7.20 -11.49
N GLU A 81 2.37 -6.99 -12.70
CA GLU A 81 2.46 -7.95 -13.82
C GLU A 81 3.90 -8.11 -14.30
N LYS A 82 4.65 -7.00 -14.42
CA LYS A 82 6.05 -7.04 -14.86
C LYS A 82 6.95 -7.74 -13.86
N LEU A 83 6.70 -7.58 -12.56
CA LEU A 83 7.53 -8.17 -11.51
C LEU A 83 7.10 -9.60 -11.13
N GLY A 84 5.79 -9.89 -11.14
CA GLY A 84 5.21 -11.16 -10.69
C GLY A 84 5.30 -11.40 -9.17
N LEU A 85 5.49 -10.36 -8.35
CA LEU A 85 5.71 -10.51 -6.90
C LEU A 85 4.39 -10.78 -6.16
N PRO A 86 4.43 -11.52 -5.03
CA PRO A 86 3.36 -11.47 -4.04
C PRO A 86 3.11 -10.03 -3.57
N VAL A 87 1.84 -9.61 -3.61
CA VAL A 87 1.37 -8.28 -3.24
C VAL A 87 0.60 -8.36 -1.93
N ILE A 88 0.96 -7.48 -1.01
CA ILE A 88 0.28 -7.24 0.27
C ILE A 88 -0.27 -5.83 0.26
N SER A 89 -1.58 -5.70 0.39
CA SER A 89 -2.17 -4.36 0.45
C SER A 89 -2.11 -3.79 1.85
N SER A 90 -1.81 -2.50 1.95
CA SER A 90 -2.10 -1.74 3.17
C SER A 90 -3.60 -1.66 3.40
N TRP A 91 -4.00 -1.30 4.62
CA TRP A 91 -5.43 -1.14 4.95
C TRP A 91 -6.13 -0.16 4.02
N THR A 92 -5.47 0.95 3.75
CA THR A 92 -5.97 2.07 2.95
C THR A 92 -5.91 1.85 1.44
N SER A 93 -5.33 0.74 0.97
CA SER A 93 -5.09 0.49 -0.45
C SER A 93 -5.54 -0.92 -0.89
N SER A 94 -6.48 -1.51 -0.16
CA SER A 94 -6.86 -2.90 -0.37
C SER A 94 -7.72 -3.16 -1.60
N ASP A 95 -8.15 -2.10 -2.24
CA ASP A 95 -8.89 -2.03 -3.49
C ASP A 95 -8.00 -1.74 -4.71
N LEU A 96 -6.71 -1.45 -4.54
CA LEU A 96 -5.78 -1.26 -5.66
C LEU A 96 -5.55 -2.52 -6.50
N ILE A 97 -5.82 -3.69 -5.92
CA ILE A 97 -5.71 -5.00 -6.57
C ILE A 97 -6.91 -5.84 -6.14
N SER A 98 -7.51 -6.56 -7.09
CA SER A 98 -8.60 -7.48 -6.78
C SER A 98 -8.15 -8.54 -5.75
N GLY A 99 -9.02 -8.87 -4.80
CA GLY A 99 -8.78 -9.95 -3.85
C GLY A 99 -8.66 -11.33 -4.51
N SER A 100 -9.19 -11.49 -5.72
CA SER A 100 -9.07 -12.70 -6.54
C SER A 100 -7.82 -12.75 -7.41
N HIS A 101 -7.05 -11.66 -7.51
CA HIS A 101 -5.82 -11.62 -8.30
C HIS A 101 -4.80 -12.64 -7.78
N GLU A 102 -4.09 -13.34 -8.67
CA GLU A 102 -3.16 -14.41 -8.29
C GLU A 102 -1.99 -13.91 -7.43
N LEU A 103 -1.56 -12.68 -7.69
CA LEU A 103 -0.51 -11.98 -6.93
C LEU A 103 -1.02 -11.41 -5.59
N SER A 104 -2.33 -11.29 -5.38
CA SER A 104 -2.89 -10.73 -4.14
C SER A 104 -2.85 -11.78 -3.02
N ILE A 105 -2.01 -11.56 -2.00
CA ILE A 105 -1.90 -12.48 -0.84
C ILE A 105 -2.72 -11.98 0.37
N GLY A 106 -3.35 -10.82 0.26
CA GLY A 106 -4.19 -10.22 1.29
C GLY A 106 -3.49 -9.06 1.99
N ARG A 107 -3.71 -8.92 3.29
CA ARG A 107 -3.17 -7.82 4.10
C ARG A 107 -2.28 -8.34 5.23
N SER A 108 -1.35 -7.51 5.68
CA SER A 108 -0.50 -7.80 6.85
C SER A 108 -0.78 -6.82 8.00
N GLY A 109 -0.31 -7.19 9.19
CA GLY A 109 -0.44 -6.40 10.41
C GLY A 109 -1.29 -7.04 11.49
N ILE A 110 -1.63 -6.26 12.50
CA ILE A 110 -2.33 -6.68 13.72
C ILE A 110 -3.71 -7.27 13.38
N PHE A 111 -4.41 -6.67 12.43
CA PHE A 111 -5.67 -7.18 11.86
C PHE A 111 -5.50 -7.76 10.45
N GLY A 112 -4.26 -8.13 10.07
CA GLY A 112 -3.96 -8.71 8.78
C GLY A 112 -4.36 -10.18 8.68
N ASP A 113 -4.26 -10.72 7.47
CA ASP A 113 -4.51 -12.13 7.17
C ASP A 113 -3.29 -12.96 7.58
N ARG A 114 -3.51 -14.23 7.93
CA ARG A 114 -2.39 -15.13 8.27
C ARG A 114 -1.42 -15.28 7.10
N ALA A 115 -1.94 -15.43 5.88
CA ALA A 115 -1.14 -15.53 4.67
C ALA A 115 -0.29 -14.28 4.46
N GLY A 116 -0.88 -13.08 4.56
CA GLY A 116 -0.14 -11.83 4.40
C GLY A 116 0.94 -11.65 5.47
N ASN A 117 0.65 -11.99 6.72
CA ASN A 117 1.64 -11.97 7.80
C ASN A 117 2.77 -12.99 7.56
N PHE A 118 2.47 -14.20 7.10
CA PHE A 118 3.49 -15.20 6.78
C PHE A 118 4.35 -14.78 5.59
N THR A 119 3.77 -14.21 4.55
CA THR A 119 4.50 -13.68 3.40
C THR A 119 5.49 -12.59 3.81
N VAL A 120 5.06 -11.61 4.61
CA VAL A 120 5.95 -10.56 5.11
C VAL A 120 7.02 -11.09 6.06
N GLN A 121 6.66 -12.03 6.94
CA GLN A 121 7.60 -12.56 7.94
C GLN A 121 8.62 -13.55 7.37
N ASN A 122 8.37 -14.09 6.17
CA ASN A 122 9.25 -15.03 5.49
C ASN A 122 9.83 -14.46 4.19
N SER A 123 9.69 -13.16 3.93
CA SER A 123 10.38 -12.52 2.82
C SER A 123 11.85 -12.24 3.14
N ASP A 124 12.68 -12.17 2.10
CA ASP A 124 14.07 -11.73 2.16
C ASP A 124 14.28 -10.32 1.55
N LEU A 125 13.25 -9.80 0.89
CA LEU A 125 13.18 -8.44 0.38
C LEU A 125 11.74 -7.93 0.49
N LEU A 126 11.58 -6.72 1.02
CA LEU A 126 10.30 -6.03 1.12
C LEU A 126 10.41 -4.71 0.36
N LEU A 127 9.59 -4.55 -0.69
CA LEU A 127 9.43 -3.31 -1.43
C LEU A 127 8.11 -2.65 -1.01
N SER A 128 8.19 -1.55 -0.27
CA SER A 128 7.04 -0.76 0.17
C SER A 128 6.91 0.48 -0.71
N VAL A 129 5.78 0.65 -1.39
CA VAL A 129 5.52 1.80 -2.26
C VAL A 129 4.35 2.61 -1.73
N GLY A 130 4.61 3.86 -1.31
CA GLY A 130 3.59 4.79 -0.85
C GLY A 130 2.85 4.35 0.42
N SER A 131 3.47 3.48 1.22
CA SER A 131 2.92 3.03 2.51
C SER A 131 3.73 3.61 3.64
N ARG A 132 3.04 4.32 4.53
CA ARG A 132 3.60 4.82 5.80
C ARG A 132 3.96 3.72 6.79
N LEU A 133 3.79 2.43 6.46
CA LEU A 133 4.13 1.26 7.30
C LEU A 133 3.84 1.50 8.80
N SER A 134 2.59 1.86 9.09
CA SER A 134 2.15 2.28 10.43
C SER A 134 2.10 1.10 11.41
N VAL A 135 2.04 1.39 12.72
CA VAL A 135 1.94 0.38 13.79
C VAL A 135 0.88 -0.70 13.53
N PRO A 136 -0.38 -0.37 13.13
CA PRO A 136 -1.32 -1.30 12.51
C PRO A 136 -0.77 -2.39 11.57
N GLN A 137 0.13 -2.01 10.66
CA GLN A 137 0.70 -2.85 9.61
C GLN A 137 1.94 -3.59 10.08
N VAL A 138 2.80 -2.95 10.89
CA VAL A 138 4.12 -3.49 11.27
C VAL A 138 4.16 -4.12 12.65
N GLY A 139 3.14 -3.88 13.47
CA GLY A 139 3.08 -4.27 14.88
C GLY A 139 3.82 -3.30 15.81
N TYR A 140 3.82 -3.62 17.10
CA TYR A 140 4.50 -2.82 18.15
C TYR A 140 5.96 -3.23 18.36
N ASN A 141 6.33 -4.45 17.97
CA ASN A 141 7.70 -4.96 18.08
C ASN A 141 8.42 -4.80 16.74
N PHE A 142 8.85 -3.57 16.45
CA PHE A 142 9.40 -3.22 15.15
C PHE A 142 10.62 -4.04 14.68
N PRO A 143 11.58 -4.41 15.55
CA PRO A 143 12.70 -5.27 15.16
C PRO A 143 12.28 -6.62 14.54
N LEU A 144 11.08 -7.13 14.89
CA LEU A 144 10.55 -8.38 14.35
C LEU A 144 9.78 -8.22 13.04
N PHE A 145 9.54 -7.00 12.58
CA PHE A 145 8.85 -6.79 11.31
C PHE A 145 9.76 -7.14 10.12
N ALA A 146 9.32 -8.10 9.29
CA ALA A 146 10.06 -8.57 8.12
C ALA A 146 11.55 -8.84 8.48
N ARG A 147 11.75 -9.62 9.55
CA ARG A 147 13.04 -9.76 10.26
C ARG A 147 14.23 -10.18 9.39
N ALA A 148 13.97 -10.97 8.34
CA ALA A 148 14.99 -11.45 7.41
C ALA A 148 15.06 -10.62 6.12
N ALA A 149 14.18 -9.64 5.95
CA ALA A 149 14.04 -8.89 4.72
C ALA A 149 14.91 -7.63 4.71
N LYS A 150 15.56 -7.39 3.57
CA LYS A 150 16.01 -6.04 3.21
C LYS A 150 14.79 -5.17 2.87
N LYS A 151 14.72 -3.98 3.43
CA LYS A 151 13.55 -3.09 3.37
C LYS A 151 13.83 -1.94 2.42
N ILE A 152 13.18 -1.95 1.27
CA ILE A 152 13.13 -0.84 0.32
C ILE A 152 11.85 -0.06 0.60
N ILE A 153 11.97 1.22 0.95
CA ILE A 153 10.83 2.06 1.31
C ILE A 153 10.82 3.28 0.39
N VAL A 154 9.73 3.41 -0.37
CA VAL A 154 9.45 4.51 -1.28
C VAL A 154 8.33 5.36 -0.69
N ASP A 155 8.64 6.61 -0.38
CA ASP A 155 7.68 7.59 0.14
C ASP A 155 8.04 8.99 -0.34
N ILE A 156 7.04 9.85 -0.56
CA ILE A 156 7.28 11.24 -0.94
C ILE A 156 7.79 12.07 0.24
N ASP A 157 7.40 11.67 1.46
CA ASP A 157 7.71 12.36 2.70
C ASP A 157 9.03 11.85 3.31
N SER A 158 10.03 12.74 3.36
CA SER A 158 11.33 12.41 3.95
C SER A 158 11.27 12.06 5.44
N ALA A 159 10.24 12.53 6.17
CA ALA A 159 10.05 12.22 7.58
C ALA A 159 9.65 10.75 7.78
N GLU A 160 8.81 10.20 6.89
CA GLU A 160 8.42 8.79 6.92
C GLU A 160 9.61 7.86 6.69
N LEU A 161 10.59 8.28 5.88
CA LEU A 161 11.83 7.52 5.63
C LEU A 161 12.83 7.56 6.80
N LYS A 162 12.68 8.53 7.71
CA LYS A 162 13.58 8.76 8.86
C LYS A 162 12.96 8.34 10.20
N LYS A 163 11.72 7.86 10.20
CA LYS A 163 11.01 7.52 11.43
C LYS A 163 11.74 6.43 12.23
N PRO A 164 11.73 6.51 13.56
CA PRO A 164 12.48 5.57 14.41
C PRO A 164 11.89 4.15 14.40
N SER A 165 10.62 4.01 14.05
CA SER A 165 9.95 2.71 14.07
C SER A 165 10.50 1.73 13.05
N LEU A 166 11.01 2.18 11.90
CA LEU A 166 11.49 1.26 10.87
C LEU A 166 12.58 1.93 10.04
N LYS A 167 13.78 1.35 10.07
CA LYS A 167 14.91 1.83 9.27
C LYS A 167 14.92 1.15 7.90
N PRO A 168 14.81 1.90 6.78
CA PRO A 168 14.99 1.35 5.44
C PRO A 168 16.44 0.93 5.20
N ASP A 169 16.65 -0.20 4.52
CA ASP A 169 17.95 -0.57 3.94
C ASP A 169 18.22 0.23 2.64
N LEU A 170 17.14 0.57 1.92
CA LEU A 170 17.15 1.50 0.79
C LEU A 170 15.96 2.46 0.91
N ALA A 171 16.23 3.70 1.26
CA ALA A 171 15.23 4.77 1.28
C ALA A 171 15.17 5.45 -0.09
N ILE A 172 13.98 5.60 -0.66
CA ILE A 172 13.73 6.29 -1.93
C ILE A 172 12.71 7.39 -1.65
N GLN A 173 13.17 8.63 -1.59
CA GLN A 173 12.26 9.76 -1.52
C GLN A 173 11.78 10.04 -2.94
N ALA A 174 10.51 9.80 -3.24
CA ALA A 174 9.92 10.01 -4.56
C ALA A 174 8.39 9.96 -4.49
N ASP A 175 7.74 10.64 -5.42
CA ASP A 175 6.35 10.34 -5.75
C ASP A 175 6.21 8.88 -6.21
N ALA A 176 5.13 8.20 -5.78
CA ALA A 176 4.95 6.78 -6.04
C ALA A 176 4.81 6.48 -7.54
N LYS A 177 4.08 7.31 -8.29
CA LYS A 177 3.92 7.17 -9.74
C LYS A 177 5.25 7.41 -10.45
N GLU A 178 5.97 8.48 -10.12
CA GLU A 178 7.29 8.75 -10.72
C GLU A 178 8.28 7.58 -10.49
N PHE A 179 8.30 7.01 -9.28
CA PHE A 179 9.11 5.83 -8.98
C PHE A 179 8.70 4.60 -9.82
N MET A 180 7.40 4.31 -9.92
CA MET A 180 6.91 3.14 -10.66
C MET A 180 7.15 3.27 -12.17
N ILE A 181 7.01 4.47 -12.74
CA ILE A 181 7.35 4.74 -14.15
C ILE A 181 8.83 4.46 -14.39
N GLU A 182 9.72 5.03 -13.59
CA GLU A 182 11.16 4.83 -13.75
C GLU A 182 11.55 3.35 -13.55
N LEU A 183 10.93 2.67 -12.59
CA LEU A 183 11.13 1.24 -12.37
C LEU A 183 10.68 0.41 -13.58
N LEU A 184 9.50 0.67 -14.15
CA LEU A 184 9.01 0.02 -15.36
C LEU A 184 9.93 0.24 -16.55
N VAL A 185 10.44 1.46 -16.74
CA VAL A 185 11.40 1.80 -17.80
C VAL A 185 12.66 0.94 -17.69
N GLN A 186 13.28 0.88 -16.51
CA GLN A 186 14.50 0.10 -16.31
C GLN A 186 14.26 -1.43 -16.33
N LEU A 187 13.03 -1.88 -16.07
CA LEU A 187 12.67 -3.30 -16.14
C LEU A 187 12.45 -3.82 -17.57
N LYS A 188 12.35 -2.97 -18.60
CA LYS A 188 12.15 -3.41 -19.99
C LYS A 188 13.17 -4.46 -20.43
N GLU A 189 14.44 -4.22 -20.14
CA GLU A 189 15.57 -5.09 -20.47
C GLU A 189 15.85 -6.19 -19.43
N VAL A 190 15.01 -6.29 -18.38
CA VAL A 190 15.18 -7.26 -17.30
C VAL A 190 14.33 -8.49 -17.58
N LYS A 191 14.97 -9.67 -17.57
CA LYS A 191 14.28 -10.96 -17.64
C LYS A 191 13.31 -11.12 -16.46
N PRO A 192 12.16 -11.81 -16.64
CA PRO A 192 11.24 -12.09 -15.55
C PRO A 192 11.91 -12.74 -14.34
N PHE A 193 11.45 -12.37 -13.14
CA PHE A 193 11.97 -12.91 -11.89
C PHE A 193 11.50 -14.35 -11.71
N LYS A 194 12.42 -15.26 -11.35
CA LYS A 194 12.11 -16.69 -11.15
C LYS A 194 11.64 -16.95 -9.72
N ILE A 195 10.47 -16.46 -9.37
CA ILE A 195 9.91 -16.51 -7.99
C ILE A 195 8.67 -17.39 -7.87
N GLY A 196 8.40 -18.26 -8.85
CA GLY A 196 7.20 -19.08 -8.89
C GLY A 196 7.02 -19.98 -7.65
N SER A 197 8.09 -20.58 -7.14
CA SER A 197 8.04 -21.40 -5.91
C SER A 197 7.66 -20.57 -4.68
N TRP A 198 8.12 -19.32 -4.61
CA TRP A 198 7.78 -18.39 -3.54
C TRP A 198 6.33 -17.91 -3.63
N LEU A 199 5.87 -17.53 -4.83
CA LEU A 199 4.48 -17.15 -5.05
C LEU A 199 3.54 -18.31 -4.70
N HIS A 200 3.86 -19.53 -5.15
CA HIS A 200 3.10 -20.73 -4.82
C HIS A 200 3.01 -20.94 -3.30
N ARG A 201 4.13 -20.81 -2.58
CA ARG A 201 4.14 -20.90 -1.11
C ARG A 201 3.20 -19.87 -0.46
N CYS A 202 3.17 -18.64 -0.98
CA CYS A 202 2.28 -17.60 -0.47
C CYS A 202 0.80 -17.93 -0.73
N GLN A 203 0.50 -18.45 -1.92
CA GLN A 203 -0.84 -18.90 -2.29
C GLN A 203 -1.29 -20.10 -1.43
N ASP A 204 -0.39 -21.04 -1.14
CA ASP A 204 -0.66 -22.16 -0.23
C ASP A 204 -1.07 -21.67 1.15
N TRP A 205 -0.42 -20.64 1.70
CA TRP A 205 -0.82 -20.05 2.97
C TRP A 205 -2.20 -19.38 2.89
N LYS A 206 -2.51 -18.70 1.79
CA LYS A 206 -3.83 -18.09 1.53
C LYS A 206 -4.94 -19.15 1.52
N GLN A 207 -4.68 -20.30 0.91
CA GLN A 207 -5.63 -21.42 0.84
C GLN A 207 -5.74 -22.19 2.16
N LYS A 208 -4.61 -22.44 2.83
CA LYS A 208 -4.55 -23.22 4.08
C LYS A 208 -5.14 -22.48 5.28
N TYR A 209 -5.06 -21.16 5.29
CA TYR A 209 -5.50 -20.32 6.39
C TYR A 209 -6.54 -19.27 5.95
N PRO A 210 -7.71 -19.70 5.46
CA PRO A 210 -8.75 -18.77 5.05
C PRO A 210 -9.30 -18.04 6.27
N VAL A 211 -9.68 -16.78 6.08
CA VAL A 211 -10.31 -15.95 7.13
C VAL A 211 -11.66 -16.53 7.54
N VAL A 212 -12.49 -16.92 6.56
CA VAL A 212 -13.80 -17.54 6.81
C VAL A 212 -13.66 -19.04 6.85
N LEU A 213 -13.84 -19.61 8.05
CA LEU A 213 -13.77 -21.04 8.28
C LEU A 213 -15.11 -21.72 7.93
N PRO A 214 -15.12 -23.02 7.55
CA PRO A 214 -16.36 -23.76 7.26
C PRO A 214 -17.41 -23.64 8.36
N LYS A 215 -17.00 -23.79 9.63
CA LYS A 215 -17.87 -23.65 10.81
C LYS A 215 -18.56 -22.28 10.94
N TYR A 216 -18.02 -21.21 10.34
CA TYR A 216 -18.67 -19.89 10.39
C TYR A 216 -19.93 -19.84 9.52
N LYS A 217 -20.01 -20.71 8.50
CA LYS A 217 -21.17 -20.84 7.61
C LYS A 217 -22.29 -21.68 8.22
N GLU A 218 -21.97 -22.48 9.23
CA GLU A 218 -22.89 -23.42 9.89
C GLU A 218 -23.61 -22.80 11.09
N SER A 219 -23.29 -21.55 11.46
CA SER A 219 -23.90 -20.85 12.58
C SER A 219 -25.39 -20.63 12.34
N LYS A 220 -26.25 -21.20 13.20
CA LYS A 220 -27.72 -21.14 13.07
C LYS A 220 -28.36 -20.07 13.96
N ASP A 221 -27.86 -19.89 15.18
CA ASP A 221 -28.50 -19.02 16.18
C ASP A 221 -28.09 -17.55 16.06
N SER A 222 -26.98 -17.27 15.37
CA SER A 222 -26.50 -15.90 15.14
C SER A 222 -25.73 -15.79 13.83
N VAL A 223 -25.68 -14.58 13.27
CA VAL A 223 -24.91 -14.28 12.06
C VAL A 223 -23.45 -14.07 12.42
N ASN A 224 -22.57 -14.90 11.85
CA ASN A 224 -21.13 -14.68 11.98
C ASN A 224 -20.70 -13.46 11.14
N SER A 225 -20.11 -12.44 11.77
CA SER A 225 -19.76 -11.18 11.10
C SER A 225 -18.76 -11.34 9.95
N PHE A 226 -17.80 -12.27 10.05
CA PHE A 226 -16.87 -12.54 8.95
C PHE A 226 -17.62 -13.13 7.75
N TYR A 227 -18.41 -14.17 7.99
CA TYR A 227 -19.17 -14.79 6.91
C TYR A 227 -20.17 -13.82 6.26
N PHE A 228 -20.82 -12.97 7.06
CA PHE A 228 -21.70 -11.90 6.57
C PHE A 228 -20.97 -10.98 5.58
N ILE A 229 -19.79 -10.46 5.95
CA ILE A 229 -19.00 -9.60 5.06
C ILE A 229 -18.61 -10.32 3.78
N GLN A 230 -18.27 -11.62 3.86
CA GLN A 230 -17.94 -12.39 2.66
C GLN A 230 -19.11 -12.41 1.69
N VAL A 231 -20.30 -12.78 2.17
CA VAL A 231 -21.53 -12.84 1.38
C VAL A 231 -21.89 -11.46 0.84
N LEU A 232 -21.77 -10.41 1.66
CA LEU A 232 -21.98 -9.03 1.23
C LEU A 232 -21.05 -8.66 0.06
N SER A 233 -19.76 -8.93 0.16
CA SER A 233 -18.78 -8.65 -0.91
C SER A 233 -19.06 -9.42 -2.20
N GLU A 234 -19.63 -10.62 -2.10
CA GLU A 234 -20.02 -11.44 -3.26
C GLU A 234 -21.27 -10.88 -3.96
N LYS A 235 -22.18 -10.25 -3.21
CA LYS A 235 -23.44 -9.68 -3.72
C LYS A 235 -23.32 -8.26 -4.27
N LEU A 236 -22.37 -7.47 -3.77
CA LEU A 236 -22.14 -6.11 -4.24
C LEU A 236 -21.49 -6.11 -5.62
N ASP A 237 -21.76 -5.09 -6.44
CA ASP A 237 -21.05 -4.89 -7.72
C ASP A 237 -19.65 -4.27 -7.52
N GLU A 238 -18.92 -4.10 -8.62
CA GLU A 238 -17.57 -3.52 -8.62
C GLU A 238 -17.53 -2.02 -8.29
N LYS A 239 -18.66 -1.32 -8.38
CA LYS A 239 -18.78 0.13 -8.14
C LYS A 239 -19.25 0.45 -6.72
N ALA A 240 -19.59 -0.57 -5.94
CA ALA A 240 -20.05 -0.41 -4.57
C ALA A 240 -18.96 0.23 -3.69
N VAL A 241 -19.34 1.31 -3.02
CA VAL A 241 -18.47 1.99 -2.04
C VAL A 241 -18.85 1.53 -0.64
N ILE A 242 -17.86 1.06 0.12
CA ILE A 242 -18.04 0.62 1.50
C ILE A 242 -17.38 1.60 2.46
N PHE A 243 -18.16 2.01 3.46
CA PHE A 243 -17.68 2.74 4.63
C PHE A 243 -17.81 1.85 5.85
N THR A 244 -16.81 1.89 6.72
CA THR A 244 -16.82 1.16 7.99
C THR A 244 -16.30 2.06 9.10
N ASP A 245 -16.91 1.96 10.26
CA ASP A 245 -16.33 2.41 11.52
C ASP A 245 -15.28 1.40 12.01
N MET A 246 -14.48 1.80 13.00
CA MET A 246 -13.47 0.98 13.68
C MET A 246 -14.10 -0.11 14.57
N GLY A 247 -13.25 -1.04 15.03
CA GLY A 247 -13.69 -2.19 15.82
C GLY A 247 -13.97 -3.41 14.97
N THR A 248 -14.87 -4.29 15.42
CA THR A 248 -15.15 -5.56 14.73
C THR A 248 -15.71 -5.36 13.33
N SER A 249 -16.49 -4.29 13.10
CA SER A 249 -16.94 -3.89 11.76
C SER A 249 -15.76 -3.71 10.80
N PHE A 250 -14.74 -2.94 11.21
CA PHE A 250 -13.52 -2.75 10.43
C PHE A 250 -12.75 -4.05 10.28
N THR A 251 -12.47 -4.77 11.37
CA THR A 251 -11.64 -6.00 11.32
C THR A 251 -12.24 -7.07 10.41
N CYS A 252 -13.54 -7.35 10.53
CA CYS A 252 -14.22 -8.33 9.68
C CYS A 252 -14.22 -7.87 8.21
N THR A 253 -14.49 -6.58 7.96
CA THR A 253 -14.46 -5.98 6.62
C THR A 253 -13.06 -6.11 6.00
N MET A 254 -12.04 -5.64 6.71
CA MET A 254 -10.65 -5.63 6.26
C MET A 254 -10.13 -7.02 5.90
N GLN A 255 -10.43 -8.04 6.71
CA GLN A 255 -9.95 -9.41 6.47
C GLN A 255 -10.78 -10.15 5.42
N THR A 256 -12.09 -9.88 5.33
CA THR A 256 -12.99 -10.76 4.57
C THR A 256 -13.50 -10.16 3.28
N PHE A 257 -13.57 -8.83 3.18
CA PHE A 257 -14.12 -8.18 2.01
C PHE A 257 -13.23 -8.45 0.79
N LYS A 258 -13.82 -9.13 -0.19
CA LYS A 258 -13.19 -9.42 -1.48
C LYS A 258 -13.39 -8.21 -2.39
N THR A 259 -12.39 -7.36 -2.45
CA THR A 259 -12.37 -6.21 -3.36
C THR A 259 -12.40 -6.70 -4.80
N LYS A 260 -13.27 -6.09 -5.60
CA LYS A 260 -13.31 -6.23 -7.05
C LYS A 260 -12.50 -5.08 -7.66
N LEU A 261 -11.92 -5.29 -8.83
CA LEU A 261 -11.29 -4.19 -9.55
C LEU A 261 -12.41 -3.27 -10.04
N GLY A 262 -12.38 -2.00 -9.62
CA GLY A 262 -13.35 -0.97 -10.00
C GLY A 262 -12.63 0.29 -10.48
#